data_AF-A0A4Q0LMA6-F1
#
_entry.id   AF-A0A4Q0LMA6-F1
#
_cell.length_a   1.000
_cell.length_b   1.000
_cell.length_c   1.000
_cell.angle_alpha   90.00
_cell.angle_beta   90.00
_cell.angle_gamma   90.00
#
_symmetry.space_group_name_H-M   'P 1'
#
loop_
_entity.id
_entity.type
_entity.pdbx_description
1 polymer ?
#
loop_
_entity_poly.entity_id
_entity_poly.type
_entity_poly.pdbx_seq_one_letter_code
_entity_poly.pdbx_strand_id
1 'polypeptide(L)' 'MTDLNALFLQMWVLDYQMGLFQKPYFQGLVQQGLLDAAGYKKVTGEDYVAPQAQPAPQA' A
#
# COMPACT_ATOMS: atom_id res chain seq x y z
N MET A 1 18.24 -2.18 -17.91
CA MET A 1 17.44 -3.25 -17.30
C MET A 1 16.26 -2.57 -16.64
N THR A 2 15.05 -2.80 -17.13
CA THR A 2 13.87 -2.14 -16.58
C THR A 2 13.47 -2.89 -15.31
N ASP A 3 13.60 -2.23 -14.16
CA ASP A 3 13.16 -2.79 -12.87
C ASP A 3 11.65 -2.98 -12.90
N LEU A 4 11.20 -4.22 -13.06
CA LEU A 4 9.78 -4.61 -13.03
C LEU A 4 9.06 -4.00 -11.82
N ASN A 5 9.75 -3.92 -10.68
CA ASN A 5 9.24 -3.26 -9.47
C ASN A 5 8.89 -1.78 -9.67
N ALA A 6 9.66 -1.04 -10.47
CA ALA A 6 9.37 0.36 -10.75
C ALA A 6 8.12 0.52 -11.62
N LEU A 7 7.88 -0.41 -12.55
CA LEU A 7 6.68 -0.42 -13.39
C LEU A 7 5.41 -0.73 -12.57
N PHE A 8 5.46 -1.73 -11.69
CA PHE A 8 4.32 -2.04 -10.80
C PHE A 8 4.00 -0.87 -9.88
N LEU A 9 5.01 -0.22 -9.32
CA LEU A 9 4.80 0.94 -8.46
C LEU A 9 4.16 2.12 -9.20
N GLN A 10 4.59 2.39 -10.44
CA GLN A 10 3.97 3.41 -11.28
C GLN A 10 2.51 3.10 -11.60
N MET A 11 2.18 1.82 -11.86
CA MET A 11 0.80 1.42 -12.12
C MET A 11 -0.08 1.71 -10.90
N TRP A 12 0.36 1.30 -9.71
CA TRP A 12 -0.33 1.59 -8.46
C TRP A 12 -0.50 3.08 -8.16
N VAL A 13 0.52 3.91 -8.43
CA VAL A 13 0.42 5.38 -8.34
C VAL A 13 -0.68 5.92 -9.27
N LEU A 14 -0.80 5.36 -10.47
CA LEU A 14 -1.80 5.74 -11.45
C LEU A 14 -3.20 5.28 -11.04
N ASP A 15 -3.35 4.05 -10.57
CA ASP A 15 -4.62 3.51 -10.07
C ASP A 15 -5.13 4.30 -8.86
N TYR A 16 -4.23 4.70 -7.94
CA TYR A 16 -4.58 5.54 -6.79
C TYR A 16 -5.03 6.94 -7.23
N GLN A 17 -4.33 7.55 -8.19
CA GLN A 17 -4.72 8.84 -8.77
C GLN A 17 -6.04 8.78 -9.55
N MET A 18 -6.32 7.67 -10.23
CA MET A 18 -7.62 7.43 -10.88
C MET A 18 -8.73 7.09 -9.87
N GLY A 19 -8.40 6.88 -8.60
CA GLY A 19 -9.35 6.50 -7.55
C GLY A 19 -9.85 5.06 -7.66
N LEU A 20 -9.18 4.21 -8.43
CA LEU A 20 -9.51 2.79 -8.59
C LEU A 20 -9.21 2.02 -7.29
N PHE A 21 -8.11 2.38 -6.62
CA PHE A 21 -7.73 1.82 -5.33
C PHE A 21 -7.57 2.92 -4.29
N GLN A 22 -7.96 2.63 -3.06
CA GLN A 22 -7.81 3.54 -1.94
C GLN A 22 -6.77 3.03 -0.94
N LYS A 23 -6.41 3.89 0.02
CA LYS A 23 -5.45 3.59 1.10
C LYS A 23 -5.59 2.20 1.74
N PRO A 24 -6.79 1.68 2.10
CA PRO A 24 -6.93 0.35 2.71
C PRO A 24 -6.47 -0.79 1.79
N TYR A 25 -6.63 -0.66 0.47
CA TYR A 25 -6.13 -1.66 -0.49
C TYR A 25 -4.61 -1.77 -0.43
N PHE A 26 -3.92 -0.62 -0.46
CA PHE A 26 -2.47 -0.57 -0.36
C PHE A 26 -1.95 -0.99 1.00
N GLN A 27 -2.68 -0.70 2.09
CA GLN A 27 -2.31 -1.23 3.41
C GLN A 27 -2.35 -2.76 3.43
N GLY A 28 -3.34 -3.37 2.79
CA GLY A 28 -3.42 -4.82 2.64
C GLY A 28 -2.24 -5.40 1.86
N LEU A 29 -1.78 -4.75 0.79
CA LEU A 29 -0.59 -5.16 0.05
C LEU A 29 0.67 -5.10 0.91
N VAL A 30 0.79 -4.08 1.79
CA VAL A 30 1.90 -3.99 2.73
C VAL A 30 1.86 -5.11 3.76
N GLN A 31 0.69 -5.42 4.30
CA GLN A 31 0.52 -6.54 5.23
C GLN A 31 0.83 -7.90 4.59
N GLN A 32 0.57 -8.05 3.29
CA GLN A 32 0.87 -9.27 2.53
C GLN A 32 2.35 -9.38 2.10
N GLY A 33 3.16 -8.33 2.32
CA GLY A 33 4.55 -8.28 1.87
C GLY A 33 4.69 -8.08 0.36
N LEU A 34 3.62 -7.70 -0.34
CA LEU A 34 3.64 -7.38 -1.77
C LEU A 34 4.06 -5.93 -2.05
N LEU A 35 3.96 -5.06 -1.03
CA LEU A 35 4.33 -3.65 -1.10
C LEU A 35 5.12 -3.28 0.15
N ASP A 36 6.29 -2.66 0.01
CA ASP A 36 6.98 -2.11 1.17
C ASP A 36 6.33 -0.82 1.67
N ALA A 37 6.53 -0.47 2.95
CA ALA A 37 6.08 0.79 3.52
C ALA A 37 6.58 2.02 2.72
N ALA A 38 7.79 1.93 2.17
CA ALA A 38 8.35 2.97 1.28
C ALA A 38 7.58 3.07 -0.06
N GLY A 39 7.12 1.93 -0.58
CA GLY A 39 6.28 1.87 -1.79
C GLY A 39 4.89 2.45 -1.52
N TYR A 40 4.29 2.12 -0.37
CA TYR A 40 3.03 2.69 0.08
C TYR A 40 3.09 4.22 0.10
N LYS A 41 4.13 4.79 0.72
CA LYS A 41 4.33 6.25 0.77
C LYS A 41 4.44 6.90 -0.60
N LYS A 42 5.05 6.22 -1.58
CA LYS A 42 5.13 6.72 -2.95
C LYS A 42 3.77 6.70 -3.67
N VAL A 43 2.93 5.71 -3.38
CA VAL A 43 1.60 5.57 -4.00
C VAL A 43 0.60 6.53 -3.37
N THR A 44 0.49 6.52 -2.05
CA THR A 44 -0.56 7.26 -1.32
C THR A 44 -0.15 8.67 -0.92
N GLY A 45 1.16 8.95 -0.90
CA GLY A 45 1.74 10.17 -0.33
C GLY A 45 1.81 10.17 1.20
N GLU A 46 1.30 9.14 1.87
CA GLU A 46 1.28 9.05 3.34
C GLU A 46 2.21 7.96 3.85
N ASP A 47 2.79 8.19 5.04
CA ASP A 47 3.52 7.14 5.73
C ASP A 47 2.57 5.99 6.07
N TYR A 48 3.01 4.76 5.76
CA TYR A 48 2.25 3.56 6.12
C TYR A 48 2.19 3.46 7.65
N VAL A 49 1.00 3.64 8.20
CA VAL A 49 0.70 3.33 9.60
C VAL A 49 0.06 1.95 9.60
N ALA A 50 0.75 0.98 10.20
CA ALA A 50 0.18 -0.33 10.44
C ALA A 50 -1.10 -0.12 11.28
N PRO A 51 -2.27 -0.62 10.84
CA PRO A 51 -3.44 -0.57 11.68
C PRO A 51 -3.08 -1.30 12.98
N GLN A 52 -3.14 -0.56 14.08
CA GLN A 52 -2.94 -1.11 15.41
C GLN A 52 -3.97 -2.24 15.52
N ALA A 53 -3.51 -3.49 15.54
CA ALA A 53 -4.38 -4.64 15.71
C ALA A 53 -5.15 -4.39 17.00
N GLN A 54 -6.39 -3.93 16.88
CA GLN A 54 -7.25 -3.71 18.04
C GLN A 54 -7.35 -5.08 18.69
N PRO A 55 -6.94 -5.26 19.95
CA PRO A 55 -7.10 -6.53 20.61
C PRO A 55 -8.56 -6.91 20.46
N ALA A 56 -8.84 -8.02 19.78
CA ALA A 56 -10.19 -8.54 19.70
C ALA A 56 -10.72 -8.59 21.14
N PRO A 57 -11.89 -7.98 21.44
CA PRO A 57 -12.44 -8.07 22.78
C PRO A 57 -12.59 -9.55 23.09
N GLN A 58 -11.76 -10.04 24.01
CA GLN A 58 -11.89 -11.36 24.61
C GLN A 58 -13.20 -11.30 25.40
N ALA A 59 -14.25 -11.87 24.82
CA ALA A 59 -15.53 -12.10 25.46
C ALA A 59 -15.62 -13.58 25.86
#